data_AF-A0A8H7RUY4-F1
#
_entry.id   AF-A0A8H7RUY4-F1
#
_cell.length_a   1.000
_cell.length_b   1.000
_cell.length_c   1.000
_cell.angle_alpha   90.00
_cell.angle_beta   90.00
_cell.angle_gamma   90.00
#
_symmetry.space_group_name_H-M   'P 1'
#
loop_
_entity.id
_entity.type
_entity.pdbx_description
1 polymer ?
#
loop_
_entity_poly.entity_id
_entity_poly.type
_entity_poly.pdbx_seq_one_letter_code
_entity_poly.pdbx_strand_id
1 'polypeptide(L)'
;MSNATTTTPTTTNINTQPATPAMDNGRKKKGPDFSKVEDIALVKAYLGVTTNPTLGTSLTEEGLWSSILEGFVENCDNLFNRDPSSLKSRFTSISAKCQFFSASYAKVYAARKSGENEDDWYEQTCARYVDFHPANSGKAFGLKHA
;
A
#
# COMPACT_ATOMS: atom_id res chain seq x y z
N MET A 1 -68.65 21.41 3.20
CA MET A 1 -67.52 22.29 2.85
C MET A 1 -66.44 22.08 3.89
N SER A 2 -65.34 21.46 3.45
CA SER A 2 -64.14 21.16 4.23
C SER A 2 -63.41 22.44 4.66
N ASN A 3 -62.66 22.38 5.76
CA ASN A 3 -61.36 23.06 5.93
C ASN A 3 -60.54 22.43 7.08
N ALA A 4 -59.44 21.77 6.68
CA ALA A 4 -58.08 21.67 7.26
C ALA A 4 -57.67 22.85 8.20
N THR A 5 -56.75 22.84 9.18
CA THR A 5 -55.58 22.02 9.63
C THR A 5 -55.00 22.83 10.82
N THR A 6 -54.91 22.35 12.08
CA THR A 6 -53.71 21.82 12.78
C THR A 6 -53.20 22.64 13.98
N THR A 7 -52.74 21.87 14.98
CA THR A 7 -51.74 22.14 16.06
C THR A 7 -52.11 22.91 17.33
N THR A 8 -52.05 22.18 18.44
CA THR A 8 -51.25 22.46 19.66
C THR A 8 -51.16 21.13 20.44
N PRO A 9 -50.18 20.86 21.35
CA PRO A 9 -49.77 21.81 22.38
C PRO A 9 -48.32 21.75 22.93
N THR A 10 -48.04 22.71 23.81
CA THR A 10 -47.19 22.64 25.01
C THR A 10 -45.69 22.97 24.91
N THR A 11 -45.44 24.28 25.07
CA THR A 11 -44.45 24.94 25.92
C THR A 11 -43.77 24.09 27.01
N THR A 12 -42.43 24.12 27.08
CA THR A 12 -41.65 24.59 28.25
C THR A 12 -40.19 24.80 27.83
N ASN A 13 -39.68 26.00 28.13
CA ASN A 13 -38.29 26.44 27.94
C ASN A 13 -37.68 26.62 29.35
N ILE A 14 -36.48 26.08 29.60
CA ILE A 14 -35.43 26.76 30.39
C ILE A 14 -34.05 26.12 30.12
N ASN A 15 -33.29 26.84 29.29
CA ASN A 15 -31.84 27.06 29.25
C ASN A 15 -30.86 26.20 30.09
N THR A 16 -29.88 25.57 29.42
CA THR A 16 -28.44 25.58 29.80
C THR A 16 -27.59 25.25 28.56
N GLN A 17 -26.76 26.18 28.07
CA GLN A 17 -25.57 25.89 27.27
C GLN A 17 -24.34 25.92 28.22
N PRO A 18 -23.17 25.29 27.93
CA PRO A 18 -22.68 24.89 26.60
C PRO A 18 -22.01 23.50 26.53
N ALA A 19 -22.10 22.81 25.40
CA ALA A 19 -21.08 21.83 25.02
C ALA A 19 -20.94 21.82 23.49
N THR A 20 -19.76 22.23 23.04
CA THR A 20 -19.20 22.03 21.71
C THR A 20 -19.58 20.66 21.13
N PRO A 21 -19.98 20.55 19.84
CA PRO A 21 -20.00 19.25 19.20
C PRO A 21 -18.54 18.78 19.11
N ALA A 22 -18.19 17.83 19.96
CA ALA A 22 -16.96 17.08 19.80
C ALA A 22 -17.01 16.48 18.39
N MET A 23 -16.16 16.99 17.50
CA MET A 23 -15.85 16.32 16.25
C MET A 23 -15.34 14.93 16.64
N ASP A 24 -16.21 13.93 16.54
CA ASP A 24 -15.78 12.55 16.40
C ASP A 24 -14.94 12.52 15.12
N ASN A 25 -13.64 12.73 15.27
CA ASN A 25 -12.66 12.46 14.25
C ASN A 25 -12.64 10.94 14.11
N GLY A 26 -13.68 10.42 13.44
CA GLY A 26 -13.85 9.02 13.12
C GLY A 26 -12.62 8.55 12.38
N ARG A 27 -11.66 8.02 13.13
CA ARG A 27 -10.46 7.39 12.58
C ARG A 27 -10.97 6.27 11.70
N LYS A 28 -10.89 6.46 10.37
CA LYS A 28 -11.17 5.40 9.41
C LYS A 28 -10.40 4.16 9.88
N LYS A 29 -11.14 3.10 10.20
CA LYS A 29 -10.54 1.84 10.66
C LYS A 29 -9.48 1.44 9.64
N LYS A 30 -8.27 1.13 10.12
CA LYS A 30 -7.17 0.67 9.27
C LYS A 30 -7.69 -0.52 8.44
N GLY A 31 -7.57 -0.43 7.11
CA GLY A 31 -7.91 -1.54 6.23
C GLY A 31 -7.04 -2.77 6.53
N PRO A 32 -7.42 -3.95 6.03
CA PRO A 32 -6.59 -5.15 6.17
C PRO A 32 -5.20 -4.93 5.58
N ASP A 33 -4.20 -5.60 6.14
CA ASP A 33 -2.83 -5.54 5.59
C ASP A 33 -2.79 -6.11 4.16
N PHE A 34 -1.77 -5.72 3.39
CA PHE A 34 -1.54 -6.25 2.05
C PHE A 34 -1.01 -7.68 2.12
N SER A 35 -1.66 -8.57 1.37
CA SER A 35 -1.24 -9.95 1.17
C SER A 35 -0.15 -10.08 0.11
N LYS A 36 0.49 -11.26 0.04
CA LYS A 36 1.50 -11.56 -0.98
C LYS A 36 0.93 -11.52 -2.40
N VAL A 37 -0.30 -11.99 -2.58
CA VAL A 37 -0.98 -11.98 -3.88
C VAL A 37 -1.22 -10.55 -4.34
N GLU A 38 -1.65 -9.67 -3.42
CA GLU A 38 -1.80 -8.25 -3.70
C GLU A 38 -0.46 -7.58 -4.04
N ASP A 39 0.63 -7.90 -3.35
CA ASP A 39 1.95 -7.36 -3.69
C ASP A 39 2.38 -7.74 -5.12
N ILE A 40 2.17 -9.01 -5.52
CA ILE A 40 2.48 -9.48 -6.87
C ILE A 40 1.62 -8.77 -7.92
N ALA A 41 0.30 -8.66 -7.69
CA ALA A 41 -0.60 -7.96 -8.59
C ALA A 41 -0.22 -6.48 -8.72
N LEU A 42 0.13 -5.81 -7.62
CA LEU A 42 0.56 -4.42 -7.60
C LEU A 42 1.84 -4.20 -8.41
N VAL A 43 2.84 -5.07 -8.24
CA VAL A 43 4.10 -4.96 -8.98
C VAL A 43 3.88 -5.23 -10.48
N LYS A 44 3.05 -6.22 -10.84
CA LYS A 44 2.69 -6.49 -12.24
C LYS A 44 2.01 -5.29 -12.88
N ALA A 45 1.01 -4.70 -12.21
CA ALA A 45 0.30 -3.53 -12.70
C ALA A 45 1.24 -2.31 -12.86
N TYR A 46 2.10 -2.06 -11.87
CA TYR A 46 3.10 -0.99 -11.94
C TYR A 46 4.04 -1.16 -13.14
N LEU A 47 4.59 -2.36 -13.35
CA LEU A 47 5.45 -2.64 -14.50
C LEU A 47 4.68 -2.45 -15.80
N GLY A 48 3.47 -2.99 -15.91
CA GLY A 48 2.62 -2.86 -17.09
C GLY A 48 2.37 -1.41 -17.51
N VAL A 49 2.14 -0.51 -16.55
CA VAL A 49 1.93 0.93 -16.84
C VAL A 49 3.24 1.64 -17.17
N THR A 50 4.29 1.43 -16.36
CA THR A 50 5.57 2.15 -16.49
C THR A 50 6.41 1.73 -17.70
N THR A 51 6.31 0.47 -18.13
CA THR A 51 7.00 -0.02 -19.33
C THR A 51 6.17 0.17 -20.60
N ASN A 52 4.94 0.67 -20.50
CA ASN A 52 4.11 0.94 -21.66
C ASN A 52 4.60 2.23 -22.35
N PRO A 53 5.12 2.14 -23.58
CA PRO A 53 5.69 3.28 -24.29
C PRO A 53 4.69 4.39 -24.60
N THR A 54 3.38 4.08 -24.59
CA THR A 54 2.31 5.04 -24.87
C THR A 54 1.84 5.78 -23.61
N LEU A 55 2.02 5.21 -22.42
CA LEU A 55 1.50 5.75 -21.15
C LEU A 55 2.57 6.47 -20.31
N GLY A 56 3.85 6.10 -20.44
CA GLY A 56 4.91 6.56 -19.53
C GLY A 56 5.32 8.04 -19.65
N THR A 57 5.00 8.72 -20.76
CA THR A 57 5.63 10.02 -21.10
C THR A 57 4.83 11.24 -20.62
N SER A 58 3.55 11.11 -20.25
CA SER A 58 2.68 12.27 -19.98
C SER A 58 1.66 12.09 -18.84
N LEU A 59 1.78 11.04 -18.04
CA LEU A 59 0.87 10.82 -16.91
C LEU A 59 1.25 11.68 -15.70
N THR A 60 0.27 12.37 -15.12
CA THR A 60 0.42 12.94 -13.78
C THR A 60 0.60 11.82 -12.76
N GLU A 61 1.09 12.13 -11.57
CA GLU A 61 1.23 11.13 -10.50
C GLU A 61 -0.13 10.49 -10.17
N GLU A 62 -1.20 11.28 -10.11
CA GLU A 62 -2.55 10.78 -9.87
C GLU A 62 -3.04 9.86 -11.01
N GLY A 63 -2.74 10.22 -12.26
CA GLY A 63 -3.07 9.40 -13.43
C GLY A 63 -2.33 8.07 -13.46
N LEU A 64 -1.05 8.08 -13.03
CA LEU A 64 -0.25 6.87 -12.86
C LEU A 64 -0.88 5.92 -11.86
N TRP A 65 -1.15 6.38 -10.64
CA TRP A 65 -1.71 5.50 -9.62
C TRP A 65 -3.15 5.07 -9.91
N SER A 66 -3.91 5.84 -10.68
CA SER A 66 -5.23 5.44 -11.17
C SER A 66 -5.14 4.31 -12.20
N SER A 67 -4.23 4.41 -13.17
CA SER A 67 -3.99 3.36 -14.17
C SER A 67 -3.43 2.08 -13.53
N ILE A 68 -2.57 2.23 -12.53
CA ILE A 68 -2.06 1.10 -11.73
C ILE A 68 -3.20 0.43 -10.95
N LEU A 69 -4.15 1.19 -10.42
CA LEU A 69 -5.31 0.62 -9.73
C LEU A 69 -6.17 -0.21 -10.69
N GLU A 70 -6.42 0.27 -11.91
CA GLU A 70 -7.15 -0.49 -12.94
C GLU A 70 -6.46 -1.83 -13.22
N GLY A 71 -5.16 -1.81 -13.54
CA GLY A 71 -4.41 -3.04 -13.76
C GLY A 71 -4.32 -3.93 -12.50
N PHE A 72 -4.28 -3.35 -11.30
CA PHE A 72 -4.28 -4.11 -10.05
C PHE A 72 -5.59 -4.88 -9.86
N VAL A 73 -6.73 -4.25 -10.14
CA VAL A 73 -8.06 -4.88 -10.06
C VAL A 73 -8.21 -5.99 -11.10
N GLU A 74 -7.62 -5.85 -12.29
CA GLU A 74 -7.61 -6.93 -13.29
C GLU A 74 -6.77 -8.14 -12.87
N ASN A 75 -5.68 -7.91 -12.13
CA ASN A 75 -4.72 -8.94 -11.71
C ASN A 75 -5.02 -9.55 -10.32
N CYS A 76 -6.03 -9.05 -9.62
CA CYS A 76 -6.39 -9.48 -8.28
C CYS A 76 -7.90 -9.75 -8.25
N ASP A 77 -8.34 -10.93 -7.81
CA ASP A 77 -9.76 -11.36 -7.80
C ASP A 77 -10.64 -10.57 -6.79
N ASN A 78 -10.54 -9.23 -6.76
CA ASN A 78 -11.30 -8.33 -5.90
C ASN A 78 -11.24 -8.67 -4.41
N LEU A 79 -10.06 -9.07 -3.91
CA LEU A 79 -9.90 -9.44 -2.50
C LEU A 79 -10.27 -8.31 -1.55
N PHE A 80 -9.97 -7.04 -1.88
CA PHE A 80 -10.34 -5.86 -1.09
C PHE A 80 -10.42 -4.59 -1.95
N ASN A 81 -11.29 -3.64 -1.56
CA ASN A 81 -11.38 -2.33 -2.19
C ASN A 81 -10.17 -1.47 -1.75
N ARG A 82 -9.11 -1.44 -2.57
CA ARG A 82 -7.92 -0.60 -2.37
C ARG A 82 -8.10 0.74 -3.08
N ASP A 83 -7.44 1.78 -2.57
CA ASP A 83 -7.39 3.09 -3.21
C ASP A 83 -5.97 3.41 -3.74
N PRO A 84 -5.83 4.34 -4.70
CA PRO A 84 -4.54 4.67 -5.32
C PRO A 84 -3.46 5.09 -4.30
N SER A 85 -3.84 5.80 -3.23
CA SER A 85 -2.90 6.25 -2.19
C SER A 85 -2.38 5.07 -1.37
N SER A 86 -3.25 4.09 -1.08
CA SER A 86 -2.85 2.86 -0.39
C SER A 86 -1.87 2.03 -1.25
N LEU A 87 -2.11 1.94 -2.56
CA LEU A 87 -1.22 1.25 -3.50
C LEU A 87 0.15 1.96 -3.58
N LYS A 88 0.15 3.29 -3.68
CA LYS A 88 1.37 4.10 -3.65
C LYS A 88 2.19 3.85 -2.39
N SER A 89 1.56 3.95 -1.22
CA SER A 89 2.23 3.73 0.07
C SER A 89 2.84 2.32 0.15
N ARG A 90 2.09 1.31 -0.31
CA ARG A 90 2.57 -0.07 -0.32
C ARG A 90 3.73 -0.25 -1.30
N PHE A 91 3.62 0.28 -2.51
CA PHE A 91 4.66 0.18 -3.53
C PHE A 91 5.95 0.88 -3.11
N THR A 92 5.87 2.07 -2.51
CA THR A 92 7.06 2.75 -1.95
C THR A 92 7.80 1.86 -0.96
N SER A 93 7.05 1.17 -0.10
CA SER A 93 7.62 0.22 0.86
C SER A 93 8.27 -1.00 0.17
N ILE A 94 7.67 -1.53 -0.91
CA ILE A 94 8.23 -2.63 -1.71
C ILE A 94 9.49 -2.17 -2.43
N SER A 95 9.42 -1.04 -3.13
CA SER A 95 10.51 -0.47 -3.93
C SER A 95 11.74 -0.19 -3.07
N ALA A 96 11.58 0.40 -1.89
CA ALA A 96 12.69 0.63 -0.96
C ALA A 96 13.41 -0.68 -0.56
N LYS A 97 12.66 -1.76 -0.33
CA LYS A 97 13.23 -3.07 -0.02
C LYS A 97 13.98 -3.66 -1.21
N CYS A 98 13.41 -3.56 -2.42
CA CYS A 98 14.06 -4.01 -3.65
C CYS A 98 15.36 -3.23 -3.95
N GLN A 99 15.34 -1.90 -3.77
CA GLN A 99 16.51 -1.03 -3.94
C GLN A 99 17.63 -1.41 -2.97
N PHE A 100 17.29 -1.60 -1.68
CA PHE A 100 18.27 -2.04 -0.69
C PHE A 100 18.86 -3.40 -1.07
N PHE A 101 18.01 -4.36 -1.45
CA PHE A 101 18.47 -5.70 -1.80
C PHE A 101 19.40 -5.65 -3.02
N SER A 102 19.01 -4.94 -4.08
CA SER A 102 19.83 -4.74 -5.28
C SER A 102 21.19 -4.11 -4.96
N ALA A 103 21.21 -3.03 -4.19
CA ALA A 103 22.45 -2.38 -3.77
C ALA A 103 23.33 -3.30 -2.90
N SER A 104 22.73 -4.11 -2.04
CA SER A 104 23.45 -5.06 -1.18
C SER A 104 24.01 -6.23 -1.98
N TYR A 105 23.23 -6.77 -2.91
CA TYR A 105 23.64 -7.83 -3.82
C TYR A 105 24.81 -7.38 -4.69
N ALA A 106 24.76 -6.18 -5.27
CA ALA A 106 25.86 -5.61 -6.03
C ALA A 106 27.17 -5.53 -5.21
N LYS A 107 27.09 -5.20 -3.92
CA LYS A 107 28.25 -5.18 -3.02
C LYS A 107 28.78 -6.58 -2.72
N VAL A 108 27.91 -7.56 -2.48
CA VAL A 108 28.32 -8.97 -2.30
C VAL A 108 29.02 -9.46 -3.55
N TYR A 109 28.36 -9.30 -4.70
CA TYR A 109 28.86 -9.71 -6.01
C TYR A 109 30.21 -9.06 -6.35
N ALA A 110 30.41 -7.78 -6.03
CA ALA A 110 31.70 -7.12 -6.25
C ALA A 110 32.81 -7.63 -5.32
N ALA A 111 32.46 -8.09 -4.11
CA ALA A 111 33.40 -8.58 -3.09
C ALA A 111 33.57 -10.11 -3.10
N ARG A 112 32.94 -10.80 -4.05
CA ARG A 112 32.95 -12.26 -4.14
C ARG A 112 34.34 -12.86 -4.24
N LYS A 113 34.49 -14.08 -3.74
CA LYS A 113 35.73 -14.86 -3.82
C LYS A 113 35.60 -15.93 -4.90
N SER A 114 36.74 -16.33 -5.48
CA SER A 114 36.78 -17.48 -6.37
C SER A 114 36.25 -18.73 -5.65
N GLY A 115 35.28 -19.40 -6.27
CA GLY A 115 34.62 -20.59 -5.72
C GLY A 115 33.26 -20.33 -5.07
N GLU A 116 32.85 -19.08 -4.86
CA GLU A 116 31.48 -18.75 -4.45
C GLU A 116 30.54 -18.79 -5.66
N ASN A 117 29.34 -19.32 -5.45
CA ASN A 117 28.27 -19.37 -6.44
C ASN A 117 27.21 -18.29 -6.17
N GLU A 118 26.19 -18.24 -7.03
CA GLU A 118 25.10 -17.27 -6.90
C GLU A 118 24.26 -17.47 -5.63
N ASP A 119 24.04 -18.72 -5.20
CA ASP A 119 23.30 -19.03 -3.98
C ASP A 119 24.02 -18.50 -2.73
N ASP A 120 25.35 -18.60 -2.68
CA ASP A 120 26.17 -18.03 -1.62
C ASP A 120 26.02 -16.50 -1.55
N TRP A 121 26.00 -15.84 -2.72
CA TRP A 121 25.84 -14.40 -2.79
C TRP A 121 24.45 -13.95 -2.36
N TYR A 122 23.44 -14.72 -2.76
CA TYR A 122 22.05 -14.51 -2.38
C TYR A 122 21.88 -14.65 -0.86
N GLU A 123 22.40 -15.74 -0.27
CA GLU A 123 22.32 -15.98 1.17
C GLU A 123 23.02 -14.88 1.97
N GLN A 124 24.21 -14.46 1.54
CA GLN A 124 24.93 -13.35 2.17
C GLN A 124 24.16 -12.02 2.06
N THR A 125 23.48 -11.77 0.95
CA THR A 125 22.63 -10.58 0.77
C THR A 125 21.40 -10.64 1.69
N CYS A 126 20.77 -11.81 1.81
CA CYS A 126 19.65 -12.03 2.73
C CYS A 126 20.06 -11.83 4.19
N ALA A 127 21.21 -12.35 4.61
CA ALA A 127 21.75 -12.15 5.95
C ALA A 127 21.92 -10.65 6.25
N ARG A 128 22.57 -9.91 5.34
CA ARG A 128 22.68 -8.44 5.45
C ARG A 128 21.31 -7.77 5.55
N TYR A 129 20.32 -8.18 4.76
CA TYR A 129 18.98 -7.59 4.84
C TYR A 129 18.35 -7.71 6.24
N VAL A 130 18.49 -8.87 6.88
CA VAL A 130 17.98 -9.13 8.24
C VAL A 130 18.68 -8.24 9.28
N ASP A 131 20.00 -8.09 9.18
CA ASP A 131 20.78 -7.25 10.11
C ASP A 131 20.32 -5.79 10.10
N PHE A 132 20.05 -5.24 8.91
CA PHE A 132 19.57 -3.86 8.75
C PHE A 132 18.06 -3.71 9.01
N HIS A 133 17.31 -4.81 9.08
CA HIS A 133 15.88 -4.80 9.35
C HIS A 133 15.51 -5.82 10.44
N PRO A 134 15.95 -5.63 11.70
CA PRO A 134 15.77 -6.61 12.77
C PRO A 134 14.29 -6.85 13.11
N ALA A 135 13.42 -5.86 12.88
CA ALA A 135 11.96 -6.03 12.99
C ALA A 135 11.36 -7.01 11.97
N ASN A 136 12.11 -7.35 10.92
CA ASN A 136 11.80 -8.39 9.94
C ASN A 136 12.61 -9.68 10.17
N SER A 137 13.36 -9.80 11.28
CA SER A 137 14.04 -11.06 11.64
C SER A 137 13.01 -12.20 11.76
N GLY A 138 13.32 -13.36 11.17
CA GLY A 138 12.39 -14.48 11.04
C GLY A 138 11.32 -14.35 9.94
N LYS A 139 11.14 -13.16 9.36
CA LYS A 139 10.41 -12.94 8.10
C LYS A 139 11.46 -12.68 7.03
N ALA A 140 12.03 -13.76 6.47
CA ALA A 140 12.90 -13.68 5.31
C ALA A 140 12.32 -12.68 4.30
N PHE A 141 13.18 -11.96 3.55
CA PHE A 141 12.75 -11.13 2.41
C PHE A 141 11.63 -11.87 1.70
N GLY A 142 10.38 -11.41 1.86
CA GLY A 142 9.17 -12.25 1.73
C GLY A 142 8.85 -12.67 0.30
N LEU A 143 9.86 -12.58 -0.57
CA LEU A 143 9.89 -12.66 -2.02
C LEU A 143 10.69 -13.87 -2.52
N LYS A 144 11.22 -14.75 -1.65
CA LYS A 144 11.66 -16.07 -2.11
C LYS A 144 10.43 -16.87 -2.54
N HIS A 145 10.27 -17.03 -3.85
CA HIS A 145 9.33 -17.99 -4.44
C HIS A 145 10.04 -19.35 -4.47
N ALA A 146 9.39 -20.36 -3.89
CA ALA A 146 9.79 -21.75 -4.07
C ALA A 146 9.27 -22.27 -5.42
#